data_AF-A0A941V4F6-F1
#
_entry.id   AF-A0A941V4F6-F1
#
_cell.length_a   1.000
_cell.length_b   1.000
_cell.length_c   1.000
_cell.angle_alpha   90.00
_cell.angle_beta   90.00
_cell.angle_gamma   90.00
#
_symmetry.space_group_name_H-M   'P 1'
#
loop_
_entity.id
_entity.type
_entity.pdbx_description
1 polymer ?
#
loop_
_entity_poly.entity_id
_entity_poly.type
_entity_poly.pdbx_seq_one_letter_code
_entity_poly.pdbx_strand_id
1 'polypeptide(L)'
;MTQWSILLVAALLAGCAQIKERVVLLPGADGRTGALAVSTAKGEAILASPYATVEVRDGKVVQTTSSAEEVRGRYGKLLDAQPPRPKSFVLYFHFDRIDLTEDSERMLERMKNELAAAPSAEVVIIGHTDTMGSDSTNERLSLKRA
;
A
#
# COMPACT_ATOMS: atom_id res chain seq x y z
N MET A 1 -56.51 -0.78 13.11
CA MET A 1 -55.27 -0.97 13.91
C MET A 1 -54.29 -1.96 13.28
N THR A 2 -54.71 -2.89 12.44
CA THR A 2 -53.84 -3.90 11.79
C THR A 2 -52.97 -3.37 10.64
N GLN A 3 -53.34 -2.23 10.03
CA GLN A 3 -52.65 -1.69 8.86
C GLN A 3 -51.36 -0.92 9.20
N TRP A 4 -51.27 -0.33 10.41
CA TRP A 4 -50.02 0.26 10.92
C TRP A 4 -49.01 -0.79 11.38
N SER A 5 -49.47 -1.95 11.85
CA SER A 5 -48.59 -3.05 12.24
C SER A 5 -47.84 -3.66 11.05
N ILE A 6 -48.45 -3.68 9.86
CA ILE A 6 -47.81 -4.21 8.63
C ILE A 6 -46.71 -3.27 8.10
N LEU A 7 -46.91 -1.95 8.19
CA LEU A 7 -45.91 -0.94 7.81
C LEU A 7 -44.69 -0.94 8.74
N LEU A 8 -44.89 -1.17 10.04
CA LEU A 8 -43.81 -1.27 11.03
C LEU A 8 -42.94 -2.54 10.83
N VAL A 9 -43.55 -3.66 10.45
CA VAL A 9 -42.83 -4.91 10.16
C VAL A 9 -42.07 -4.82 8.83
N ALA A 10 -42.62 -4.17 7.80
CA ALA A 10 -41.92 -3.92 6.54
C ALA A 10 -40.71 -2.98 6.71
N ALA A 11 -40.81 -1.97 7.59
CA ALA A 11 -39.69 -1.08 7.91
C ALA A 11 -38.55 -1.78 8.67
N LEU A 12 -38.86 -2.80 9.50
CA LEU A 12 -37.86 -3.61 10.20
C LEU A 12 -37.10 -4.59 9.28
N LEU A 13 -37.67 -4.98 8.13
CA LEU A 13 -37.05 -5.90 7.16
C LEU A 13 -36.13 -5.22 6.14
N ALA A 14 -36.22 -3.89 5.97
CA ALA A 14 -35.38 -3.14 5.05
C ALA A 14 -33.93 -2.91 5.56
N GLY A 15 -33.67 -3.20 6.84
CA GLY A 15 -32.35 -3.00 7.47
C GLY A 15 -31.27 -4.03 7.06
N CYS A 16 -31.65 -5.13 6.40
CA CYS A 16 -30.74 -6.25 6.12
C CYS A 16 -29.97 -6.15 4.79
N ALA A 17 -30.22 -5.14 3.96
CA ALA A 17 -29.40 -4.85 2.78
C ALA A 17 -28.14 -4.04 3.18
N GLN A 18 -27.40 -4.56 4.16
CA GLN A 18 -26.19 -3.93 4.67
C GLN A 18 -25.07 -4.07 3.63
N ILE A 19 -24.44 -2.95 3.25
CA ILE A 19 -23.27 -2.96 2.35
C ILE A 19 -22.24 -3.89 2.98
N LYS A 20 -21.90 -4.98 2.30
CA LYS A 20 -20.97 -5.96 2.84
C LYS A 20 -19.53 -5.52 2.64
N GLU A 21 -19.24 -4.80 1.56
CA GLU A 21 -17.89 -4.41 1.20
C GLU A 21 -17.88 -3.05 0.49
N ARG A 22 -16.92 -2.19 0.88
CA ARG A 22 -16.64 -0.91 0.23
C ARG A 22 -15.14 -0.79 -0.01
N VAL A 23 -14.79 -0.45 -1.23
CA VAL A 23 -13.40 -0.28 -1.68
C VAL A 23 -13.23 1.15 -2.15
N VAL A 24 -12.22 1.86 -1.64
CA VAL A 24 -11.90 3.24 -2.02
C VAL A 24 -10.46 3.30 -2.50
N LEU A 25 -10.24 3.80 -3.71
CA LEU A 25 -8.89 4.00 -4.25
C LEU A 25 -8.32 5.31 -3.70
N LEU A 26 -7.31 5.23 -2.83
CA LEU A 26 -6.64 6.42 -2.31
C LEU A 26 -5.58 6.94 -3.28
N PRO A 27 -5.30 8.26 -3.29
CA PRO A 27 -4.14 8.77 -4.01
C PRO A 27 -2.85 8.18 -3.42
N GLY A 28 -1.87 7.88 -4.28
CA GLY A 28 -0.53 7.54 -3.81
C GLY A 28 0.13 8.73 -3.11
N ALA A 29 1.05 8.46 -2.18
CA ALA A 29 1.73 9.54 -1.44
C ALA A 29 2.64 10.39 -2.33
N ASP A 30 3.05 9.90 -3.50
CA ASP A 30 3.78 10.65 -4.54
C ASP A 30 2.84 11.39 -5.50
N GLY A 31 1.53 11.38 -5.23
CA GLY A 31 0.49 11.99 -6.06
C GLY A 31 0.07 11.13 -7.27
N ARG A 32 0.78 10.03 -7.54
CA ARG A 32 0.38 9.09 -8.60
C ARG A 32 -0.64 8.11 -8.06
N THR A 33 -1.67 7.84 -8.84
CA THR A 33 -2.73 6.89 -8.46
C THR A 33 -2.70 5.73 -9.45
N GLY A 34 -2.58 4.51 -8.91
CA GLY A 34 -2.68 3.28 -9.69
C GLY A 34 -4.12 2.99 -10.11
N ALA A 35 -4.36 1.79 -10.61
CA ALA A 35 -5.70 1.29 -10.88
C ALA A 35 -5.98 0.03 -10.07
N LEU A 36 -7.24 -0.18 -9.71
CA LEU A 36 -7.73 -1.36 -9.02
C LEU A 36 -8.96 -1.90 -9.75
N ALA A 37 -8.93 -3.18 -10.11
CA ALA A 37 -10.11 -3.89 -10.60
C ALA A 37 -10.78 -4.60 -9.42
N VAL A 38 -12.08 -4.38 -9.24
CA VAL A 38 -12.93 -5.07 -8.27
C VAL A 38 -13.85 -6.00 -9.04
N SER A 39 -13.61 -7.30 -8.94
CA SER A 39 -14.36 -8.33 -9.65
C SER A 39 -15.19 -9.17 -8.69
N THR A 40 -16.43 -9.47 -9.11
CA THR A 40 -17.39 -10.30 -8.39
C THR A 40 -18.07 -11.24 -9.39
N ALA A 41 -18.77 -12.26 -8.90
CA ALA A 41 -19.53 -13.17 -9.77
C ALA A 41 -20.63 -12.47 -10.61
N LYS A 42 -21.06 -11.25 -10.26
CA LYS A 42 -22.14 -10.53 -10.94
C LYS A 42 -21.70 -9.22 -11.58
N GLY A 43 -20.39 -8.96 -11.67
CA GLY A 43 -19.87 -7.77 -12.34
C GLY A 43 -18.46 -7.38 -11.91
N GLU A 44 -17.91 -6.42 -12.62
CA GLU A 44 -16.57 -5.89 -12.43
C GLU A 44 -16.61 -4.35 -12.53
N ALA A 45 -15.76 -3.67 -11.76
CA ALA A 45 -15.49 -2.25 -11.95
C ALA A 45 -14.00 -1.94 -11.82
N ILE A 46 -13.54 -0.98 -12.61
CA ILE A 46 -12.17 -0.47 -12.58
C ILE A 46 -12.19 0.90 -11.91
N LEU A 47 -11.43 1.02 -10.83
CA LEU A 47 -11.13 2.26 -10.13
C LEU A 47 -9.79 2.76 -10.65
N ALA A 48 -9.75 3.90 -11.36
CA ALA A 48 -8.52 4.46 -11.94
C ALA A 48 -8.29 5.94 -11.58
N SER A 49 -9.13 6.49 -10.70
CA SER A 49 -9.06 7.89 -10.26
C SER A 49 -9.03 7.96 -8.73
N PRO A 50 -8.36 8.97 -8.14
CA PRO A 50 -8.39 9.19 -6.70
C PRO A 50 -9.81 9.24 -6.16
N TYR A 51 -10.03 8.59 -5.03
CA TYR A 51 -11.30 8.47 -4.30
C TYR A 51 -12.45 7.80 -5.08
N ALA A 52 -12.17 7.25 -6.27
CA ALA A 52 -13.10 6.36 -6.93
C ALA A 52 -13.40 5.19 -6.00
N THR A 53 -14.68 4.87 -5.87
CA THR A 53 -15.20 3.98 -4.84
C THR A 53 -16.08 2.92 -5.46
N VAL A 54 -15.99 1.69 -4.96
CA VAL A 54 -16.95 0.62 -5.24
C VAL A 54 -17.66 0.26 -3.94
N GLU A 55 -18.97 0.07 -4.02
CA GLU A 55 -19.75 -0.64 -3.01
C GLU A 55 -20.29 -1.94 -3.61
N VAL A 56 -20.11 -3.05 -2.90
CA VAL A 56 -20.65 -4.34 -3.30
C VAL A 56 -21.93 -4.62 -2.52
N ARG A 57 -23.05 -4.74 -3.25
CA ARG A 57 -24.39 -4.99 -2.70
C ARG A 57 -24.95 -6.26 -3.31
N ASP A 58 -25.11 -7.33 -2.52
CA ASP A 58 -25.52 -8.66 -2.99
C ASP A 58 -24.71 -9.20 -4.18
N GLY A 59 -23.40 -8.93 -4.16
CA GLY A 59 -22.47 -9.30 -5.23
C GLY A 59 -22.57 -8.44 -6.48
N LYS A 60 -23.42 -7.41 -6.53
CA LYS A 60 -23.42 -6.40 -7.59
C LYS A 60 -22.46 -5.28 -7.22
N VAL A 61 -21.67 -4.87 -8.19
CA VAL A 61 -20.69 -3.79 -8.08
C VAL A 61 -21.39 -2.47 -8.42
N VAL A 62 -21.36 -1.52 -7.49
CA VAL A 62 -21.86 -0.16 -7.69
C VAL A 62 -20.71 0.81 -7.55
N GLN A 63 -20.31 1.44 -8.66
CA GLN A 63 -19.25 2.43 -8.66
C GLN A 63 -19.80 3.81 -8.29
N THR A 64 -19.07 4.52 -7.45
CA THR A 64 -19.34 5.89 -7.01
C THR A 64 -18.01 6.63 -6.81
N THR A 65 -18.06 7.87 -6.37
CA THR A 65 -16.87 8.67 -6.06
C THR A 65 -17.05 9.29 -4.67
N SER A 66 -16.09 9.06 -3.80
CA SER A 66 -16.01 9.73 -2.50
C SER A 66 -15.21 11.02 -2.59
N SER A 67 -15.40 11.92 -1.63
CA SER A 67 -14.50 13.06 -1.45
C SER A 67 -13.37 12.71 -0.46
N ALA A 68 -12.28 13.50 -0.49
CA ALA A 68 -11.21 13.38 0.49
C ALA A 68 -11.72 13.58 1.92
N GLU A 69 -12.65 14.51 2.11
CA GLU A 69 -13.28 14.83 3.38
C GLU A 69 -14.15 13.68 3.89
N GLU A 70 -14.94 13.03 3.02
CA GLU A 70 -15.73 11.85 3.40
C GLU A 70 -14.81 10.72 3.87
N VAL A 71 -13.73 10.47 3.11
CA VAL A 71 -12.75 9.43 3.42
C VAL A 71 -12.02 9.72 4.73
N ARG A 72 -11.57 10.96 4.94
CA ARG A 72 -10.94 11.35 6.21
C ARG A 72 -11.92 11.30 7.38
N GLY A 73 -13.15 11.75 7.20
CA GLY A 73 -14.17 11.71 8.24
C GLY A 73 -14.48 10.28 8.69
N ARG A 74 -14.50 9.33 7.75
CA ARG A 74 -14.81 7.93 8.04
C ARG A 74 -13.59 7.12 8.51
N TYR A 75 -12.43 7.32 7.90
CA TYR A 75 -11.25 6.46 8.04
C TYR A 75 -10.01 7.15 8.61
N GLY A 76 -10.10 8.42 9.03
CA GLY A 76 -8.93 9.20 9.49
C GLY A 76 -8.08 8.48 10.52
N LYS A 77 -8.71 7.92 11.57
CA LYS A 77 -7.99 7.13 12.60
C LYS A 77 -7.21 5.95 12.03
N LEU A 78 -7.75 5.27 11.01
CA LEU A 78 -7.06 4.16 10.34
C LEU A 78 -5.91 4.68 9.46
N LEU A 79 -6.15 5.76 8.73
CA LEU A 79 -5.15 6.37 7.86
C LEU A 79 -3.95 6.91 8.66
N ASP A 80 -4.21 7.51 9.82
CA ASP A 80 -3.20 8.04 10.74
C ASP A 80 -2.41 6.92 11.44
N ALA A 81 -3.01 5.74 11.61
CA ALA A 81 -2.38 4.57 12.23
C ALA A 81 -1.57 3.72 11.24
N GLN A 82 -1.43 4.12 9.97
CA GLN A 82 -0.60 3.40 9.01
C GLN A 82 0.87 3.41 9.46
N PRO A 83 1.58 2.27 9.32
CA PRO A 83 3.01 2.26 9.60
C PRO A 83 3.74 3.22 8.64
N PRO A 84 4.87 3.80 9.07
CA PRO A 84 5.75 4.52 8.17
C PRO A 84 6.13 3.64 6.98
N ARG A 85 6.25 4.25 5.80
CA ARG A 85 6.67 3.52 4.61
C ARG A 85 8.13 3.06 4.76
N PRO A 86 8.49 1.90 4.19
CA PRO A 86 9.87 1.48 4.14
C PRO A 86 10.71 2.52 3.37
N LYS A 87 11.92 2.76 3.84
CA LYS A 87 12.91 3.59 3.16
C LYS A 87 13.93 2.67 2.48
N SER A 88 14.21 2.93 1.21
CA SER A 88 15.19 2.17 0.43
C SER A 88 16.41 3.04 0.16
N PHE A 89 17.59 2.47 0.37
CA PHE A 89 18.88 3.09 0.07
C PHE A 89 19.64 2.19 -0.89
N VAL A 90 20.33 2.79 -1.87
CA VAL A 90 21.18 2.06 -2.81
C VAL A 90 22.60 2.56 -2.60
N LEU A 91 23.51 1.63 -2.31
CA LEU A 91 24.93 1.89 -2.11
C LEU A 91 25.71 1.23 -3.24
N TYR A 92 26.64 1.98 -3.82
CA TYR A 92 27.51 1.52 -4.88
C TYR A 92 28.92 1.30 -4.35
N PHE A 93 29.58 0.29 -4.90
CA PHE A 93 30.94 -0.09 -4.61
C PHE A 93 31.84 0.19 -5.81
N HIS A 94 33.12 0.38 -5.57
CA HIS A 94 34.10 0.36 -6.65
C HIS A 94 34.18 -1.03 -7.31
N PHE A 95 34.66 -1.06 -8.55
CA PHE A 95 34.76 -2.29 -9.34
C PHE A 95 35.55 -3.37 -8.60
N ASP A 96 34.96 -4.57 -8.51
CA ASP A 96 35.50 -5.76 -7.82
C ASP A 96 35.97 -5.50 -6.37
N ARG A 97 35.35 -4.51 -5.70
CA ARG A 97 35.70 -4.10 -4.33
C ARG A 97 34.49 -4.10 -3.41
N ILE A 98 34.82 -4.00 -2.12
CA ILE A 98 33.89 -3.78 -1.00
C ILE A 98 33.96 -2.35 -0.46
N ASP A 99 34.86 -1.53 -1.02
CA ASP A 99 34.94 -0.11 -0.72
C ASP A 99 33.78 0.62 -1.40
N LEU A 100 33.03 1.39 -0.62
CA LEU A 100 31.94 2.23 -1.13
C LEU A 100 32.50 3.40 -1.94
N THR A 101 31.72 3.87 -2.91
CA THR A 101 32.01 5.17 -3.53
C THR A 101 31.78 6.30 -2.52
N GLU A 102 32.42 7.45 -2.72
CA GLU A 102 32.31 8.59 -1.80
C GLU A 102 30.86 9.07 -1.65
N ASP A 103 30.08 8.99 -2.72
CA ASP A 103 28.65 9.31 -2.71
C ASP A 103 27.85 8.33 -1.85
N SER A 104 28.22 7.05 -1.91
CA SER A 104 27.58 5.97 -1.15
C SER A 104 27.98 6.02 0.33
N GLU A 105 29.20 6.45 0.67
CA GLU A 105 29.57 6.74 2.06
C GLU A 105 28.68 7.83 2.66
N ARG A 106 28.44 8.92 1.91
CA ARG A 106 27.50 9.97 2.35
C ARG A 106 26.05 9.48 2.43
N MET A 107 25.67 8.49 1.62
CA MET A 107 24.35 7.86 1.70
C MET A 107 24.24 6.93 2.91
N LEU A 108 25.30 6.17 3.22
CA LEU A 108 25.38 5.31 4.39
C LEU A 108 25.20 6.12 5.69
N GLU A 109 25.81 7.30 5.80
CA GLU A 109 25.60 8.19 6.95
C GLU A 109 24.15 8.67 7.06
N ARG A 110 23.47 8.96 5.94
CA ARG A 110 22.04 9.29 5.95
C ARG A 110 21.19 8.10 6.40
N MET A 111 21.49 6.90 5.92
CA MET A 111 20.81 5.68 6.33
C MET A 111 20.95 5.43 7.83
N LYS A 112 22.16 5.62 8.41
CA LYS A 112 22.40 5.49 9.85
C LYS A 112 21.53 6.45 10.67
N ASN A 113 21.43 7.71 10.24
CA ASN A 113 20.58 8.70 10.92
C ASN A 113 19.09 8.33 10.86
N GLU A 114 18.64 7.78 9.73
CA GLU A 114 17.27 7.32 9.55
C GLU A 114 16.94 6.10 10.41
N LEU A 115 17.87 5.16 10.52
CA LEU A 115 17.73 4.01 11.42
C LEU A 115 17.73 4.43 12.90
N ALA A 116 18.55 5.41 13.28
CA ALA A 116 18.56 5.95 14.64
C ALA A 116 17.20 6.58 15.03
N ALA A 117 16.48 7.14 14.06
CA ALA A 117 15.13 7.69 14.27
C ALA A 117 14.02 6.62 14.31
N ALA A 118 14.34 5.35 14.01
CA ALA A 118 13.38 4.25 13.90
C ALA A 118 13.80 3.05 14.78
N PRO A 119 13.62 3.13 16.11
CA PRO A 119 14.17 2.16 17.07
C PRO A 119 13.63 0.74 16.97
N SER A 120 12.55 0.53 16.21
CA SER A 120 11.95 -0.80 15.96
C SER A 120 11.93 -1.14 14.47
N ALA A 121 12.81 -0.54 13.68
CA ALA A 121 12.93 -0.84 12.26
C ALA A 121 13.53 -2.24 12.04
N GLU A 122 12.94 -2.97 11.08
CA GLU A 122 13.56 -4.14 10.47
C GLU A 122 14.44 -3.66 9.30
N VAL A 123 15.64 -4.22 9.19
CA VAL A 123 16.59 -3.88 8.13
C VAL A 123 16.89 -5.12 7.31
N VAL A 124 16.70 -5.01 5.99
CA VAL A 124 17.07 -6.03 5.02
C VAL A 124 18.16 -5.46 4.13
N ILE A 125 19.31 -6.13 4.11
CA ILE A 125 20.45 -5.75 3.27
C ILE A 125 20.61 -6.82 2.19
N ILE A 126 20.69 -6.38 0.93
CA ILE A 126 20.81 -7.26 -0.23
C ILE A 126 22.02 -6.81 -1.03
N GLY A 127 23.02 -7.70 -1.12
CA GLY A 127 24.20 -7.48 -1.93
C GLY A 127 23.98 -7.91 -3.38
N HIS A 128 24.49 -7.12 -4.32
CA HIS A 128 24.47 -7.44 -5.74
C HIS A 128 25.88 -7.33 -6.35
N THR A 129 26.08 -8.04 -7.45
CA THR A 129 27.19 -7.86 -8.39
C THR A 129 26.64 -7.67 -9.80
N ASP A 130 27.51 -7.28 -10.73
CA ASP A 130 27.22 -7.44 -12.14
C ASP A 130 27.41 -8.92 -12.57
N THR A 131 27.32 -9.17 -13.87
CA THR A 131 27.44 -10.50 -14.48
C THR A 131 28.86 -10.85 -14.91
N MET A 132 29.87 -10.02 -14.61
CA MET A 132 31.25 -10.29 -15.02
C MET A 132 31.88 -11.32 -14.07
N GLY A 133 32.66 -12.26 -14.63
CA GLY A 133 33.33 -13.30 -13.84
C GLY A 133 32.47 -14.56 -13.62
N SER A 134 32.79 -15.32 -12.58
CA SER A 134 32.09 -16.58 -12.27
C SER A 134 31.01 -16.37 -11.21
N ASP A 135 29.91 -17.13 -11.30
CA ASP A 135 28.81 -17.09 -10.33
C ASP A 135 29.29 -17.28 -8.89
N SER A 136 30.21 -18.21 -8.65
CA SER A 136 30.76 -18.47 -7.30
C SER A 136 31.52 -17.28 -6.73
N THR A 137 32.20 -16.50 -7.57
CA THR A 137 32.93 -15.29 -7.15
C THR A 137 31.95 -14.18 -6.85
N ASN A 138 30.94 -14.03 -7.69
CA ASN A 138 29.89 -13.02 -7.54
C ASN A 138 29.03 -13.26 -6.30
N GLU A 139 28.71 -14.53 -5.98
CA GLU A 139 28.01 -14.89 -4.74
C GLU A 139 28.82 -14.54 -3.48
N ARG A 140 30.12 -14.82 -3.47
CA ARG A 140 30.98 -14.43 -2.33
C ARG A 140 31.13 -12.91 -2.22
N LEU A 141 31.21 -12.21 -3.34
CA LEU A 141 31.36 -10.75 -3.36
C LEU A 141 30.07 -10.04 -2.94
N SER A 142 28.91 -10.49 -3.43
CA SER A 142 27.61 -9.95 -3.02
C SER A 142 27.39 -10.12 -1.52
N LEU A 143 27.71 -11.28 -0.95
CA LEU A 143 27.59 -11.52 0.49
C LEU A 143 28.49 -10.60 1.32
N LYS A 144 29.71 -10.30 0.85
CA LYS A 144 30.62 -9.36 1.53
C LYS A 144 30.19 -7.90 1.44
N ARG A 145 29.37 -7.56 0.44
CA ARG A 145 28.82 -6.20 0.24
C ARG A 145 27.58 -5.96 1.10
N ALA A 146 26.89 -7.02 1.49
CA ALA A 146 25.80 -6.99 2.46
C ALA A 146 26.34 -6.91 3.89
#